data_AF-A0A4Q5PVS0-F1
#
_entry.id   AF-A0A4Q5PVS0-F1
#
_cell.length_a   1.000
_cell.length_b   1.000
_cell.length_c   1.000
_cell.angle_alpha   90.00
_cell.angle_beta   90.00
_cell.angle_gamma   90.00
#
_symmetry.space_group_name_H-M   'P 1'
#
loop_
_entity.id
_entity.type
_entity.pdbx_description
1 polymer ?
#
loop_
_entity_poly.entity_id
_entity_poly.type
_entity_poly.pdbx_seq_one_letter_code
_entity_poly.pdbx_strand_id
1 'polypeptide(L)'
;MPKITGKTQLIKMLKSYLEEYINTLNNYQYQKLDRKAQATRKQIVSILKEDDDLETLVEFISLMLYYGTKMTTEELCEITFHDITFVKGKRIRLKSKSYKGTILLDQECSELVKELVDNSDKSRKYLLSTYDSEKMTIEKLHQLIQEYPHQDLIEKLSHCFPIYTEKDYEVIPTPLRLNVNMKYTGKGVTIAFIDSGFYPHPDITQPQNRVLKYLNIAEPEKDDFAEGSAVSWHGMQTSLSAAGNGFMSNGLYRSIASEANLVLLRVTGPHGIETVNIIKAIEWCIRNKEEYNIRILNISLGGDKASSYLENALDQAAEGAVQAGIT
;
A
#
# COMPACT_ATOMS: atom_id res chain seq x y z
N MET A 1 -27.01 4.80 29.44
CA MET A 1 -26.07 5.66 28.70
C MET A 1 -24.83 5.85 29.57
N PRO A 2 -23.84 4.97 29.38
CA PRO A 2 -22.58 5.38 28.75
C PRO A 2 -22.04 4.24 27.86
N LYS A 3 -22.20 4.32 26.52
CA LYS A 3 -21.66 3.26 25.62
C LYS A 3 -20.84 3.79 24.45
N ILE A 4 -21.10 5.01 23.99
CA ILE A 4 -20.42 5.56 22.80
C ILE A 4 -18.98 5.99 23.13
N THR A 5 -18.78 6.69 24.25
CA THR A 5 -17.45 7.16 24.69
C THR A 5 -16.50 6.01 25.04
N GLY A 6 -17.02 4.93 25.65
CA GLY A 6 -16.24 3.73 25.98
C GLY A 6 -15.75 2.98 24.75
N LYS A 7 -16.61 2.79 23.73
CA LYS A 7 -16.25 2.09 22.48
C LYS A 7 -15.19 2.86 21.69
N THR A 8 -15.29 4.20 21.59
CA THR A 8 -14.26 5.02 20.94
C THR A 8 -12.92 4.96 21.67
N GLN A 9 -12.93 4.94 23.00
CA GLN A 9 -11.72 4.82 23.81
C GLN A 9 -11.08 3.43 23.65
N LEU A 10 -11.89 2.36 23.64
CA LEU A 10 -11.44 0.99 23.40
C LEU A 10 -10.78 0.84 22.02
N ILE A 11 -11.39 1.39 20.96
CA ILE A 11 -10.82 1.39 19.60
C ILE A 11 -9.46 2.10 19.59
N LYS A 12 -9.33 3.25 20.26
CA LYS A 12 -8.06 3.99 20.34
C LYS A 12 -6.98 3.18 21.07
N MET A 13 -7.36 2.48 22.14
CA MET A 13 -6.45 1.60 22.89
C MET A 13 -6.01 0.40 22.06
N LEU A 14 -6.94 -0.25 21.34
CA LEU A 14 -6.68 -1.35 20.42
C LEU A 14 -5.70 -0.91 19.32
N LYS A 15 -5.93 0.24 18.69
CA LYS A 15 -5.03 0.81 17.67
C LYS A 15 -3.62 1.03 18.22
N SER A 16 -3.50 1.73 19.35
CA SER A 16 -2.20 2.01 19.98
C SER A 16 -1.48 0.73 20.41
N TYR A 17 -2.21 -0.27 20.90
CA TYR A 17 -1.62 -1.54 21.29
C TYR A 17 -1.17 -2.35 20.07
N LEU A 18 -1.99 -2.44 19.02
CA LEU A 18 -1.65 -3.16 17.79
C LEU A 18 -0.40 -2.59 17.15
N GLU A 19 -0.26 -1.26 17.10
CA GLU A 19 0.93 -0.58 16.60
C GLU A 19 2.19 -1.00 17.38
N GLU A 20 2.15 -0.92 18.72
CA GLU A 20 3.29 -1.32 19.55
C GLU A 20 3.60 -2.82 19.43
N TYR A 21 2.57 -3.66 19.39
CA TYR A 21 2.71 -5.10 19.18
C TYR A 21 3.38 -5.42 17.83
N ILE A 22 2.94 -4.79 16.75
CA ILE A 22 3.52 -4.97 15.41
C ILE A 22 4.98 -4.50 15.38
N ASN A 23 5.28 -3.37 16.03
CA ASN A 23 6.65 -2.86 16.17
C ASN A 23 7.57 -3.87 16.87
N THR A 24 7.10 -4.57 17.91
CA THR A 24 7.91 -5.60 18.58
C THR A 24 8.20 -6.82 17.71
N LEU A 25 7.33 -7.14 16.76
CA LEU A 25 7.54 -8.24 15.81
C LEU A 25 8.61 -7.91 14.75
N ASN A 26 8.89 -6.62 14.49
CA ASN A 26 9.89 -6.17 13.50
C ASN A 26 11.35 -6.34 13.95
N ASN A 27 11.60 -6.49 15.26
CA ASN A 27 12.97 -6.43 15.81
C ASN A 27 13.76 -7.76 15.77
N TYR A 28 13.29 -8.78 15.03
CA TYR A 28 13.90 -10.10 14.81
C TYR A 28 14.34 -10.91 16.06
N GLN A 29 14.17 -10.35 17.26
CA GLN A 29 14.21 -11.01 18.56
C GLN A 29 12.92 -10.62 19.27
N TYR A 30 12.08 -11.59 19.63
CA TYR A 30 10.91 -11.31 20.46
C TYR A 30 11.39 -10.76 21.80
N GLN A 31 11.32 -9.44 21.96
CA GLN A 31 11.47 -8.78 23.24
C GLN A 31 10.08 -8.66 23.87
N LYS A 32 10.02 -8.88 25.18
CA LYS A 32 8.77 -8.70 25.93
C LYS A 32 8.30 -7.26 25.72
N LEU A 33 7.01 -7.07 25.39
CA LEU A 33 6.39 -5.75 25.28
C LEU A 33 6.75 -4.88 26.49
N ASP A 34 6.86 -3.57 26.30
CA ASP A 34 7.13 -2.67 27.42
C ASP A 34 6.02 -2.74 28.48
N ARG A 35 6.30 -2.20 29.68
CA ARG A 35 5.31 -2.23 30.78
C ARG A 35 4.02 -1.49 30.43
N LYS A 36 4.09 -0.50 29.53
CA LYS A 36 2.96 0.32 29.13
C LYS A 36 2.00 -0.48 28.23
N ALA A 37 2.51 -1.15 27.21
CA ALA A 37 1.73 -2.00 26.31
C ALA A 37 1.11 -3.20 27.05
N GLN A 38 1.85 -3.81 27.99
CA GLN A 38 1.28 -4.85 28.87
C GLN A 38 0.13 -4.31 29.73
N ALA A 39 0.24 -3.08 30.24
CA ALA A 39 -0.83 -2.44 31.00
C ALA A 39 -2.04 -2.12 30.11
N THR A 40 -1.80 -1.55 28.92
CA THR A 40 -2.84 -1.27 27.92
C THR A 40 -3.60 -2.54 27.55
N ARG A 41 -2.88 -3.65 27.30
CA ARG A 41 -3.50 -4.95 27.03
C ARG A 41 -4.39 -5.42 28.17
N LYS A 42 -3.90 -5.38 29.41
CA LYS A 42 -4.70 -5.77 30.58
C LYS A 42 -5.97 -4.93 30.70
N GLN A 43 -5.89 -3.65 30.39
CA GLN A 43 -7.07 -2.78 30.36
C GLN A 43 -8.03 -3.15 29.23
N ILE A 44 -7.54 -3.37 28.00
CA ILE A 44 -8.36 -3.85 26.87
C ILE A 44 -9.08 -5.14 27.26
N VAL A 45 -8.36 -6.13 27.78
CA VAL A 45 -8.94 -7.41 28.19
C VAL A 45 -9.94 -7.25 29.34
N SER A 46 -9.69 -6.37 30.31
CA SER A 46 -10.66 -6.09 31.38
C SER A 46 -11.95 -5.51 30.83
N ILE A 47 -11.85 -4.51 29.94
CA ILE A 47 -13.00 -3.87 29.31
C ILE A 47 -13.81 -4.89 28.50
N LEU A 48 -13.13 -5.67 27.65
CA LEU A 48 -13.79 -6.69 26.82
C LEU A 48 -14.51 -7.75 27.68
N LYS A 49 -13.96 -8.11 28.84
CA LYS A 49 -14.61 -9.03 29.79
C LYS A 49 -15.78 -8.41 30.52
N GLU A 50 -15.65 -7.15 30.95
CA GLU A 50 -16.72 -6.42 31.64
C GLU A 50 -17.93 -6.21 30.73
N ASP A 51 -17.69 -5.97 29.44
CA ASP A 51 -18.72 -5.73 28.43
C ASP A 51 -19.23 -6.99 27.71
N ASP A 52 -18.65 -8.17 28.00
CA ASP A 52 -18.90 -9.44 27.28
C ASP A 52 -18.78 -9.29 25.74
N ASP A 53 -17.79 -8.51 25.30
CA ASP A 53 -17.60 -8.14 23.89
C ASP A 53 -16.68 -9.12 23.15
N LEU A 54 -17.20 -10.33 22.93
CA LEU A 54 -16.49 -11.39 22.20
C LEU A 54 -16.22 -11.02 20.74
N GLU A 55 -17.08 -10.22 20.11
CA GLU A 55 -16.89 -9.81 18.72
C GLU A 55 -15.60 -9.01 18.59
N THR A 56 -15.44 -7.96 19.39
CA THR A 56 -14.22 -7.15 19.38
C THR A 56 -12.99 -7.98 19.79
N LEU A 57 -13.13 -8.95 20.70
CA LEU A 57 -12.04 -9.87 21.06
C LEU A 57 -11.61 -10.74 19.87
N VAL A 58 -12.56 -11.26 19.10
CA VAL A 58 -12.30 -12.09 17.92
C VAL A 58 -11.69 -11.25 16.80
N GLU A 59 -12.18 -10.05 16.55
CA GLU A 59 -11.57 -9.09 15.61
C GLU A 59 -10.12 -8.78 15.98
N PHE A 60 -9.87 -8.52 17.27
CA PHE A 60 -8.53 -8.21 17.77
C PHE A 60 -7.56 -9.40 17.63
N ILE A 61 -8.00 -10.61 17.98
CA ILE A 61 -7.22 -11.83 17.77
C ILE A 61 -6.98 -12.06 16.28
N SER A 62 -7.95 -11.74 15.42
CA SER A 62 -7.83 -11.88 13.96
C SER A 62 -6.72 -10.98 13.43
N LEU A 63 -6.67 -9.71 13.86
CA LEU A 63 -5.60 -8.78 13.51
C LEU A 63 -4.24 -9.23 14.06
N MET A 64 -4.17 -9.72 15.31
CA MET A 64 -2.92 -10.21 15.88
C MET A 64 -2.38 -11.47 15.19
N LEU A 65 -3.26 -12.39 14.77
CA LEU A 65 -2.88 -13.55 13.99
C LEU A 65 -2.46 -13.16 12.57
N TYR A 66 -3.18 -12.21 11.94
CA TYR A 66 -2.84 -11.68 10.63
C TYR A 66 -1.45 -11.04 10.60
N TYR A 67 -1.15 -10.14 11.54
CA TYR A 67 0.14 -9.46 11.59
C TYR A 67 1.26 -10.28 12.24
N GLY A 68 0.91 -11.25 13.09
CA GLY A 68 1.85 -12.04 13.88
C GLY A 68 2.25 -13.39 13.28
N THR A 69 1.56 -13.84 12.22
CA THR A 69 1.81 -15.15 11.61
C THR A 69 2.07 -15.05 10.11
N LYS A 70 2.37 -16.19 9.48
CA LYS A 70 2.55 -16.31 8.03
C LYS A 70 1.33 -16.93 7.34
N MET A 71 0.18 -16.96 8.00
CA MET A 71 -1.04 -17.57 7.45
C MET A 71 -1.73 -16.62 6.47
N THR A 72 -2.32 -17.16 5.42
CA THR A 72 -3.19 -16.38 4.52
C THR A 72 -4.54 -16.08 5.19
N THR A 73 -5.30 -15.14 4.60
CA THR A 73 -6.66 -14.81 5.04
C THR A 73 -7.58 -16.03 5.03
N GLU A 74 -7.47 -16.88 4.00
CA GLU A 74 -8.23 -18.13 3.87
C GLU A 74 -7.86 -19.11 4.98
N GLU A 75 -6.56 -19.28 5.22
CA GLU A 75 -6.05 -20.20 6.24
C GLU A 75 -6.46 -19.76 7.65
N LEU A 76 -6.45 -18.45 7.94
CA LEU A 76 -6.89 -17.86 9.21
C LEU A 76 -8.38 -18.13 9.44
N CYS A 77 -9.21 -17.87 8.42
CA CYS A 77 -10.64 -18.13 8.48
C CYS A 77 -10.96 -19.61 8.72
N GLU A 78 -10.12 -20.55 8.24
CA GLU A 78 -10.31 -21.99 8.45
C GLU A 78 -9.78 -22.54 9.78
N ILE A 79 -9.14 -21.72 10.64
CA ILE A 79 -8.64 -22.21 11.93
C ILE A 79 -9.79 -22.69 12.80
N THR A 80 -9.66 -23.90 13.30
CA THR A 80 -10.59 -24.51 14.25
C THR A 80 -10.00 -24.61 15.65
N PHE A 81 -10.87 -24.79 16.65
CA PHE A 81 -10.42 -25.07 18.01
C PHE A 81 -9.60 -26.36 18.14
N HIS A 82 -9.79 -27.32 17.22
CA HIS A 82 -9.01 -28.57 17.18
C HIS A 82 -7.58 -28.39 16.68
N ASP A 83 -7.30 -27.27 16.00
CA ASP A 83 -5.95 -26.97 15.48
C ASP A 83 -5.03 -26.39 16.58
N ILE A 84 -5.58 -26.11 17.78
CA ILE A 84 -4.90 -25.51 18.91
C ILE A 84 -4.30 -26.59 19.80
N THR A 85 -2.99 -26.53 20.02
CA THR A 85 -2.28 -27.36 21.00
C THR A 85 -1.54 -26.47 22.00
N PHE A 86 -1.80 -26.67 23.29
CA PHE A 86 -1.07 -25.97 24.34
C PHE A 86 0.29 -26.61 24.57
N VAL A 87 1.36 -25.82 24.45
CA VAL A 87 2.74 -26.25 24.67
C VAL A 87 3.19 -25.89 26.09
N LYS A 88 4.12 -26.67 26.67
CA LYS A 88 4.74 -26.36 27.97
C LYS A 88 5.26 -24.91 27.97
N GLY A 89 4.82 -24.10 28.94
CA GLY A 89 5.15 -22.67 29.04
C GLY A 89 4.07 -21.69 28.56
N LYS A 90 2.79 -22.09 28.52
CA LYS A 90 1.61 -21.25 28.18
C LYS A 90 1.52 -20.76 26.72
N ARG A 91 2.42 -21.21 25.82
CA ARG A 91 2.36 -20.85 24.40
C ARG A 91 1.44 -21.80 23.64
N ILE A 92 0.77 -21.26 22.64
CA ILE A 92 -0.14 -22.00 21.77
C ILE A 92 0.57 -22.35 20.47
N ARG A 93 0.35 -23.59 20.04
CA ARG A 93 0.74 -24.08 18.73
C ARG A 93 -0.50 -24.25 17.87
N LEU A 94 -0.47 -23.68 16.67
CA LEU A 94 -1.49 -23.88 15.65
C LEU A 94 -0.99 -24.86 14.60
N LYS A 95 -1.82 -25.87 14.31
CA LYS A 95 -1.60 -26.84 13.24
C LYS A 95 -2.90 -27.03 12.47
N SER A 96 -3.22 -26.04 11.63
CA SER A 96 -4.40 -26.08 10.76
C SER A 96 -4.21 -27.08 9.62
N LYS A 97 -5.30 -27.75 9.21
CA LYS A 97 -5.29 -28.57 7.99
C LYS A 97 -5.02 -27.75 6.72
N SER A 98 -5.43 -26.48 6.74
CA SER A 98 -5.27 -25.56 5.60
C SER A 98 -3.83 -25.05 5.49
N TYR A 99 -3.08 -24.99 6.60
CA TYR A 99 -1.70 -24.52 6.64
C TYR A 99 -0.70 -25.68 6.67
N LYS A 100 0.17 -25.78 5.66
CA LYS A 100 1.25 -26.80 5.61
C LYS A 100 2.41 -26.43 6.55
N GLY A 101 2.17 -26.44 7.86
CA GLY A 101 3.19 -26.11 8.84
C GLY A 101 2.68 -26.14 10.28
N THR A 102 3.50 -25.60 11.18
CA THR A 102 3.15 -25.46 12.59
C THR A 102 3.60 -24.08 13.04
N ILE A 103 2.67 -23.32 13.62
CA ILE A 103 2.95 -21.96 14.09
C ILE A 103 2.97 -21.98 15.60
N LEU A 104 4.06 -21.49 16.18
CA LEU A 104 4.13 -21.22 17.61
C LEU A 104 3.79 -19.76 17.83
N LEU A 105 2.65 -19.50 18.45
CA LEU A 105 2.24 -18.14 18.78
C LEU A 105 3.19 -17.52 19.81
N ASP A 106 3.36 -16.21 19.74
CA ASP A 106 4.00 -15.44 20.81
C ASP A 106 3.16 -15.50 22.10
N GLN A 107 3.74 -15.05 23.20
CA GLN A 107 3.08 -15.16 24.50
C GLN A 107 1.79 -14.32 24.55
N GLU A 108 1.76 -13.13 23.94
CA GLU A 108 0.64 -12.21 24.04
C GLU A 108 -0.56 -12.73 23.25
N CYS A 109 -0.32 -13.16 22.00
CA CYS A 109 -1.35 -13.80 21.19
C CYS A 109 -1.84 -15.11 21.83
N SER A 110 -0.91 -15.93 22.37
CA SER A 110 -1.27 -17.19 23.05
C SER A 110 -2.21 -16.97 24.24
N GLU A 111 -2.00 -15.93 25.03
CA GLU A 111 -2.83 -15.65 26.20
C GLU A 111 -4.22 -15.16 25.80
N LEU A 112 -4.35 -14.34 24.74
CA LEU A 112 -5.65 -13.89 24.22
C LEU A 112 -6.43 -15.02 23.55
N VAL A 113 -5.76 -15.85 22.74
CA VAL A 113 -6.37 -17.05 22.16
C VAL A 113 -6.81 -18.00 23.27
N LYS A 114 -6.00 -18.17 24.33
CA LYS A 114 -6.41 -18.97 25.48
C LYS A 114 -7.65 -18.39 26.16
N GLU A 115 -7.71 -17.08 26.37
CA GLU A 115 -8.88 -16.42 26.93
C GLU A 115 -10.13 -16.67 26.07
N LEU A 116 -10.00 -16.55 24.75
CA LEU A 116 -11.08 -16.85 23.82
C LEU A 116 -11.53 -18.31 23.92
N VAL A 117 -10.59 -19.26 24.00
CA VAL A 117 -10.88 -20.70 24.15
C VAL A 117 -11.59 -21.00 25.47
N ASP A 118 -11.12 -20.42 26.57
CA ASP A 118 -11.67 -20.67 27.91
C ASP A 118 -13.09 -20.09 28.06
N ASN A 119 -13.44 -19.03 27.33
CA ASN A 119 -14.77 -18.40 27.36
C ASN A 119 -15.69 -18.78 26.18
N SER A 120 -15.20 -19.58 25.22
CA SER A 120 -16.01 -20.01 24.07
C SER A 120 -16.86 -21.24 24.38
N ASP A 121 -18.07 -21.28 23.80
CA ASP A 121 -18.87 -22.51 23.80
C ASP A 121 -18.15 -23.62 23.02
N LYS A 122 -18.18 -24.85 23.57
CA LYS A 122 -17.58 -26.06 23.00
C LYS A 122 -18.25 -26.51 21.70
N SER A 123 -19.42 -25.97 21.37
CA SER A 123 -20.12 -26.20 20.11
C SER A 123 -19.46 -25.49 18.91
N ARG A 124 -18.60 -24.49 19.16
CA ARG A 124 -17.98 -23.67 18.11
C ARG A 124 -16.91 -24.45 17.38
N LYS A 125 -17.02 -24.46 16.04
CA LYS A 125 -16.05 -25.13 15.16
C LYS A 125 -14.83 -24.25 14.90
N TYR A 126 -15.04 -22.99 14.52
CA TYR A 126 -14.00 -22.07 14.07
C TYR A 126 -13.50 -21.16 15.19
N LEU A 127 -12.19 -20.97 15.29
CA LEU A 127 -11.57 -20.08 16.27
C LEU A 127 -12.02 -18.63 16.07
N LEU A 128 -12.01 -18.16 14.82
CA LEU A 128 -12.44 -16.82 14.46
C LEU A 128 -13.92 -16.86 14.10
N SER A 129 -14.79 -16.93 15.10
CA SER A 129 -16.24 -16.87 14.91
C SER A 129 -16.90 -15.92 15.92
N THR A 130 -18.09 -15.40 15.62
CA THR A 130 -18.91 -14.57 16.55
C THR A 130 -19.90 -15.43 17.35
N TYR A 131 -20.64 -14.85 18.32
CA TYR A 131 -21.56 -15.61 19.19
C TYR A 131 -22.56 -16.47 18.40
N ASP A 132 -23.01 -16.00 17.24
CA ASP A 132 -23.93 -16.72 16.35
C ASP A 132 -23.27 -17.90 15.60
N SER A 133 -22.02 -18.23 15.95
CA SER A 133 -21.17 -19.22 15.26
C SER A 133 -20.90 -18.89 13.79
N GLU A 134 -21.15 -17.64 13.39
CA GLU A 134 -20.75 -17.15 12.07
C GLU A 134 -19.23 -17.11 12.00
N LYS A 135 -18.70 -17.80 11.00
CA LYS A 135 -17.27 -17.86 10.72
C LYS A 135 -16.80 -16.50 10.18
N MET A 136 -15.62 -16.06 10.62
CA MET A 136 -14.94 -14.91 10.03
C MET A 136 -14.80 -15.11 8.53
N THR A 137 -15.32 -14.17 7.75
CA THR A 137 -15.20 -14.21 6.29
C THR A 137 -13.97 -13.43 5.84
N ILE A 138 -13.53 -13.71 4.61
CA ILE A 138 -12.40 -12.99 4.00
C ILE A 138 -12.73 -11.51 3.86
N GLU A 139 -13.98 -11.19 3.50
CA GLU A 139 -14.46 -9.82 3.34
C GLU A 139 -14.41 -9.04 4.66
N LYS A 140 -14.89 -9.65 5.76
CA LYS A 140 -14.86 -9.00 7.07
C LYS A 140 -13.42 -8.86 7.57
N LEU A 141 -12.56 -9.84 7.33
CA LEU A 141 -11.14 -9.74 7.65
C LEU A 141 -10.44 -8.63 6.87
N HIS A 142 -10.73 -8.49 5.56
CA HIS A 142 -10.23 -7.39 4.75
C HIS A 142 -10.73 -6.02 5.24
N GLN A 143 -12.00 -5.91 5.62
CA GLN A 143 -12.55 -4.69 6.20
C GLN A 143 -11.81 -4.32 7.50
N LEU A 144 -11.55 -5.29 8.38
CA LEU A 144 -10.77 -5.06 9.60
C LEU A 144 -9.36 -4.58 9.27
N ILE A 145 -8.69 -5.17 8.29
CA ILE A 145 -7.35 -4.72 7.88
C ILE A 145 -7.39 -3.28 7.35
N GLN A 146 -8.43 -2.91 6.60
CA GLN A 146 -8.64 -1.55 6.11
C GLN A 146 -8.95 -0.54 7.22
N GLU A 147 -9.68 -0.94 8.27
CA GLU A 147 -10.03 -0.09 9.41
C GLU A 147 -8.85 0.12 10.39
N TYR A 148 -7.92 -0.84 10.41
CA TYR A 148 -6.71 -0.87 11.24
C TYR A 148 -5.44 -1.00 10.37
N PRO A 149 -5.19 -0.04 9.44
CA PRO A 149 -4.04 -0.12 8.55
C PRO A 149 -2.76 0.20 9.34
N HIS A 150 -1.79 -0.70 9.31
CA HIS A 150 -0.46 -0.44 9.89
C HIS A 150 0.50 0.10 8.82
N GLN A 151 1.18 1.21 9.10
CA GLN A 151 2.16 1.84 8.20
C GLN A 151 3.28 0.87 7.75
N ASP A 152 3.69 -0.08 8.61
CA ASP A 152 4.72 -1.10 8.28
C ASP A 152 4.22 -2.32 7.49
N LEU A 153 2.91 -2.47 7.22
CA LEU A 153 2.44 -3.57 6.35
C LEU A 153 3.08 -3.44 4.95
N ILE A 154 3.29 -2.19 4.52
CA ILE A 154 3.90 -1.83 3.24
C ILE A 154 5.42 -2.03 3.28
N GLU A 155 6.09 -1.77 4.42
CA GLU A 155 7.53 -1.96 4.61
C GLU A 155 7.91 -3.45 4.86
N LYS A 156 6.99 -4.26 5.39
CA LYS A 156 7.16 -5.72 5.50
C LYS A 156 6.82 -6.48 4.22
N LEU A 157 5.91 -5.97 3.38
CA LEU A 157 5.72 -6.51 2.02
C LEU A 157 6.99 -6.39 1.18
N SER A 158 7.87 -5.41 1.45
CA SER A 158 9.20 -5.34 0.84
C SER A 158 10.24 -6.34 1.39
N HIS A 159 10.00 -6.98 2.54
CA HIS A 159 10.96 -7.90 3.18
C HIS A 159 10.52 -9.38 3.23
N CYS A 160 9.24 -9.69 2.96
CA CYS A 160 8.73 -11.06 2.87
C CYS A 160 8.88 -11.63 1.45
N PHE A 161 10.12 -11.93 1.09
CA PHE A 161 10.40 -13.05 0.20
C PHE A 161 10.29 -14.36 1.03
N PRO A 162 9.69 -15.46 0.52
CA PRO A 162 9.29 -15.69 -0.86
C PRO A 162 7.76 -15.69 -1.10
N ILE A 163 7.40 -15.40 -2.34
CA ILE A 163 6.08 -15.62 -2.96
C ILE A 163 5.81 -17.13 -2.99
N TYR A 164 4.69 -17.59 -2.44
CA TYR A 164 4.40 -19.03 -2.31
C TYR A 164 3.55 -19.59 -3.46
N THR A 165 2.71 -18.78 -4.15
CA THR A 165 2.00 -19.17 -5.37
C THR A 165 1.77 -17.99 -6.35
N GLU A 166 1.61 -18.26 -7.66
CA GLU A 166 1.23 -17.27 -8.69
C GLU A 166 -0.17 -16.66 -8.49
N LYS A 167 -0.99 -17.22 -7.59
CA LYS A 167 -2.39 -16.81 -7.40
C LYS A 167 -2.58 -15.73 -6.33
N ASP A 168 -1.56 -15.48 -5.50
CA ASP A 168 -1.65 -14.51 -4.39
C ASP A 168 -1.42 -13.06 -4.84
N TYR A 169 -0.77 -12.87 -6.00
CA TYR A 169 -0.63 -11.60 -6.71
C TYR A 169 -0.56 -11.87 -8.21
N GLU A 170 -1.64 -11.62 -8.97
CA GLU A 170 -1.57 -11.68 -10.45
C GLU A 170 -0.50 -10.73 -11.01
N VAL A 171 -0.21 -9.63 -10.30
CA VAL A 171 0.85 -8.67 -10.61
C VAL A 171 1.66 -8.36 -9.35
N ILE A 172 2.97 -8.65 -9.39
CA ILE A 172 3.91 -8.32 -8.29
C ILE A 172 4.10 -6.80 -8.23
N PRO A 173 3.91 -6.13 -7.07
CA PRO A 173 4.14 -4.69 -6.94
C PRO A 173 5.56 -4.27 -7.33
N THR A 174 5.68 -3.12 -8.02
CA THR A 174 6.96 -2.59 -8.54
C THR A 174 8.05 -2.47 -7.46
N PRO A 175 7.76 -1.94 -6.24
CA PRO A 175 8.79 -1.84 -5.20
C PRO A 175 9.34 -3.20 -4.79
N LEU A 176 8.49 -4.23 -4.75
CA LEU A 176 8.89 -5.60 -4.43
C LEU A 176 9.70 -6.22 -5.57
N ARG A 177 9.22 -6.10 -6.81
CA ARG A 177 9.89 -6.63 -8.00
C ARG A 177 11.32 -6.09 -8.17
N LEU A 178 11.53 -4.82 -7.84
CA LEU A 178 12.80 -4.13 -8.04
C LEU A 178 13.63 -3.99 -6.75
N ASN A 179 13.17 -4.54 -5.62
CA ASN A 179 13.81 -4.40 -4.31
C ASN A 179 14.12 -2.93 -3.96
N VAL A 180 13.11 -2.07 -4.14
CA VAL A 180 13.23 -0.61 -3.97
C VAL A 180 13.41 -0.26 -2.50
N ASN A 181 14.34 0.65 -2.21
CA ASN A 181 14.46 1.24 -0.89
C ASN A 181 13.37 2.29 -0.67
N MET A 182 12.41 1.97 0.19
CA MET A 182 11.22 2.78 0.45
C MET A 182 11.49 4.15 1.11
N LYS A 183 12.73 4.42 1.55
CA LYS A 183 13.15 5.73 2.07
C LYS A 183 13.26 6.80 0.98
N TYR A 184 13.49 6.39 -0.28
CA TYR A 184 13.64 7.32 -1.40
C TYR A 184 12.35 7.34 -2.21
N THR A 185 11.51 8.33 -1.93
CA THR A 185 10.15 8.44 -2.50
C THR A 185 10.03 9.45 -3.63
N GLY A 186 11.11 10.14 -3.99
CA GLY A 186 11.09 11.25 -4.95
C GLY A 186 10.53 12.56 -4.38
N LYS A 187 10.28 12.63 -3.06
CA LYS A 187 9.77 13.84 -2.40
C LYS A 187 10.64 15.07 -2.70
N GLY A 188 9.98 16.15 -3.10
CA GLY A 188 10.64 17.42 -3.45
C GLY A 188 11.26 17.44 -4.84
N VAL A 189 11.15 16.36 -5.62
CA VAL A 189 11.59 16.28 -7.02
C VAL A 189 10.36 16.33 -7.92
N THR A 190 10.44 17.08 -9.03
CA THR A 190 9.41 17.09 -10.06
C THR A 190 9.87 16.29 -11.28
N ILE A 191 9.00 15.37 -11.73
CA ILE A 191 9.16 14.61 -12.97
C ILE A 191 8.21 15.18 -14.01
N ALA A 192 8.76 15.61 -15.15
CA ALA A 192 7.95 16.00 -16.31
C ALA A 192 7.72 14.80 -17.22
N PHE A 193 6.46 14.52 -17.57
CA PHE A 193 6.07 13.46 -18.48
C PHE A 193 5.59 14.06 -19.80
N ILE A 194 6.27 13.69 -20.89
CA ILE A 194 5.88 14.03 -22.26
C ILE A 194 5.29 12.76 -22.89
N ASP A 195 3.98 12.75 -23.10
CA ASP A 195 3.26 11.55 -23.55
C ASP A 195 1.95 11.90 -24.28
N SER A 196 1.19 10.87 -24.67
CA SER A 196 0.01 10.98 -25.52
C SER A 196 -1.17 11.69 -24.85
N GLY A 197 -1.23 11.73 -23.52
CA GLY A 197 -2.29 12.37 -22.75
C GLY A 197 -2.34 11.89 -21.30
N PHE A 198 -3.10 12.58 -20.47
CA PHE A 198 -3.21 12.32 -19.04
C PHE A 198 -4.62 12.68 -18.53
N TYR A 199 -4.96 12.23 -17.33
CA TYR A 199 -6.20 12.59 -16.63
C TYR A 199 -5.97 12.63 -15.11
N PRO A 200 -6.86 13.24 -14.30
CA PRO A 200 -6.64 13.42 -12.85
C PRO A 200 -6.85 12.14 -12.04
N HIS A 201 -6.02 11.13 -12.26
CA HIS A 201 -6.10 9.85 -11.56
C HIS A 201 -5.88 10.02 -10.02
N PRO A 202 -6.67 9.37 -9.15
CA PRO A 202 -6.55 9.52 -7.70
C PRO A 202 -5.14 9.28 -7.14
N ASP A 203 -4.39 8.32 -7.68
CA ASP A 203 -3.01 8.03 -7.23
C ASP A 203 -1.99 9.17 -7.42
N ILE A 204 -2.34 10.24 -8.15
CA ILE A 204 -1.52 11.47 -8.26
C ILE A 204 -2.24 12.73 -7.78
N THR A 205 -3.55 12.66 -7.54
CA THR A 205 -4.37 13.79 -7.08
C THR A 205 -4.84 13.69 -5.63
N GLN A 206 -4.79 12.49 -5.02
CA GLN A 206 -5.29 12.20 -3.68
C GLN A 206 -4.21 11.55 -2.81
N PRO A 207 -4.20 11.77 -1.49
CA PRO A 207 -5.04 12.72 -0.75
C PRO A 207 -4.64 14.19 -0.97
N GLN A 208 -3.48 14.41 -1.60
CA GLN A 208 -2.97 15.72 -1.97
C GLN A 208 -2.66 15.72 -3.47
N ASN A 209 -3.02 16.80 -4.15
CA ASN A 209 -2.69 16.97 -5.55
C ASN A 209 -1.19 17.21 -5.74
N ARG A 210 -0.52 16.34 -6.50
CA ARG A 210 0.91 16.43 -6.85
C ARG A 210 1.15 16.88 -8.29
N VAL A 211 0.10 17.09 -9.07
CA VAL A 211 0.20 17.65 -10.43
C VAL A 211 0.36 19.16 -10.32
N LEU A 212 1.58 19.64 -10.58
CA LEU A 212 1.90 21.07 -10.55
C LEU A 212 1.41 21.79 -11.79
N LYS A 213 1.48 21.12 -12.94
CA LYS A 213 1.05 21.66 -14.23
C LYS A 213 0.60 20.54 -15.17
N TYR A 214 -0.51 20.81 -15.86
CA TYR A 214 -0.91 20.11 -17.08
C TYR A 214 -0.87 21.11 -18.25
N LEU A 215 -0.45 20.65 -19.42
CA LEU A 215 -0.51 21.42 -20.66
C LEU A 215 -0.71 20.50 -21.86
N ASN A 216 -1.67 20.85 -22.71
CA ASN A 216 -1.79 20.29 -24.05
C ASN A 216 -0.87 21.06 -25.01
N ILE A 217 0.27 20.49 -25.38
CA ILE A 217 1.28 21.13 -26.22
C ILE A 217 0.79 21.31 -27.67
N ALA A 218 -0.06 20.41 -28.15
CA ALA A 218 -0.62 20.49 -29.49
C ALA A 218 -1.68 21.60 -29.60
N GLU A 219 -2.46 21.81 -28.53
CA GLU A 219 -3.51 22.82 -28.43
C GLU A 219 -3.41 23.59 -27.09
N PRO A 220 -2.44 24.53 -26.92
CA PRO A 220 -2.13 25.16 -25.62
C PRO A 220 -3.28 25.96 -24.98
N GLU A 221 -4.24 26.40 -25.78
CA GLU A 221 -5.43 27.14 -25.32
C GLU A 221 -6.50 26.22 -24.72
N LYS A 222 -6.34 24.89 -24.84
CA LYS A 222 -7.29 23.89 -24.39
C LYS A 222 -6.81 23.23 -23.08
N ASP A 223 -7.53 23.49 -21.99
CA ASP A 223 -7.37 22.73 -20.75
C ASP A 223 -8.34 21.54 -20.73
N ASP A 224 -7.88 20.41 -21.27
CA ASP A 224 -8.64 19.16 -21.36
C ASP A 224 -8.25 18.15 -20.28
N PHE A 225 -7.59 18.57 -19.20
CA PHE A 225 -7.08 17.62 -18.20
C PHE A 225 -8.19 16.76 -17.58
N ALA A 226 -9.34 17.37 -17.29
CA ALA A 226 -10.50 16.67 -16.71
C ALA A 226 -11.24 15.77 -17.73
N GLU A 227 -11.00 15.96 -19.03
CA GLU A 227 -11.69 15.28 -20.14
C GLU A 227 -10.89 14.07 -20.63
N GLY A 228 -10.50 13.19 -19.69
CA GLY A 228 -9.72 11.99 -20.01
C GLY A 228 -10.26 11.25 -21.24
N SER A 229 -9.38 10.97 -22.19
CA SER A 229 -9.74 10.37 -23.48
C SER A 229 -9.02 9.04 -23.71
N ALA A 230 -9.44 8.27 -24.72
CA ALA A 230 -8.77 7.03 -25.10
C ALA A 230 -7.25 7.23 -25.31
N VAL A 231 -6.80 8.34 -25.87
CA VAL A 231 -5.35 8.59 -26.03
C VAL A 231 -4.59 8.88 -24.73
N SER A 232 -5.27 9.03 -23.59
CA SER A 232 -4.64 9.38 -22.30
C SER A 232 -4.12 8.18 -21.52
N TRP A 233 -4.47 6.94 -21.90
CA TRP A 233 -4.11 5.76 -21.10
C TRP A 233 -2.60 5.56 -21.02
N HIS A 234 -1.85 5.80 -22.11
CA HIS A 234 -0.41 5.51 -22.17
C HIS A 234 0.37 6.45 -21.26
N GLY A 235 0.19 7.78 -21.42
CA GLY A 235 0.82 8.75 -20.52
C GLY A 235 0.41 8.56 -19.06
N MET A 236 -0.85 8.24 -18.80
CA MET A 236 -1.29 7.94 -17.44
C MET A 236 -0.61 6.68 -16.89
N GLN A 237 -0.53 5.59 -17.65
CA GLN A 237 0.14 4.36 -17.23
C GLN A 237 1.63 4.60 -16.93
N THR A 238 2.32 5.32 -17.81
CA THR A 238 3.73 5.68 -17.64
C THR A 238 3.96 6.49 -16.36
N SER A 239 3.15 7.55 -16.17
CA SER A 239 3.28 8.41 -14.99
C SER A 239 2.93 7.70 -13.69
N LEU A 240 1.90 6.84 -13.68
CA LEU A 240 1.59 6.02 -12.50
C LEU A 240 2.68 5.00 -12.21
N SER A 241 3.24 4.35 -13.21
CA SER A 241 4.32 3.36 -13.04
C SER A 241 5.57 3.97 -12.39
N ALA A 242 5.81 5.27 -12.64
CA ALA A 242 6.92 6.01 -12.04
C ALA A 242 6.56 6.61 -10.67
N ALA A 243 5.39 7.28 -10.57
CA ALA A 243 5.10 8.21 -9.49
C ALA A 243 3.73 8.04 -8.82
N GLY A 244 2.95 7.00 -9.13
CA GLY A 244 1.69 6.69 -8.45
C GLY A 244 1.90 6.42 -6.96
N ASN A 245 1.09 7.01 -6.09
CA ASN A 245 1.21 6.80 -4.64
C ASN A 245 0.45 5.55 -4.14
N GLY A 246 -0.30 4.88 -5.02
CA GLY A 246 -1.09 3.72 -4.69
C GLY A 246 -2.36 4.01 -3.90
N PHE A 247 -2.87 5.26 -3.87
CA PHE A 247 -4.06 5.66 -3.11
C PHE A 247 -5.24 4.70 -3.31
N MET A 248 -5.57 4.33 -4.55
CA MET A 248 -6.66 3.40 -4.86
C MET A 248 -6.43 1.96 -4.39
N SER A 249 -5.19 1.63 -4.01
CA SER A 249 -4.77 0.30 -3.56
C SER A 249 -4.31 0.30 -2.10
N ASN A 250 -4.63 1.36 -1.33
CA ASN A 250 -4.14 1.55 0.04
C ASN A 250 -2.60 1.45 0.14
N GLY A 251 -1.90 1.87 -0.92
CA GLY A 251 -0.44 1.90 -1.02
C GLY A 251 0.20 0.58 -1.49
N LEU A 252 -0.56 -0.47 -1.80
CA LEU A 252 -0.03 -1.76 -2.28
C LEU A 252 0.71 -1.61 -3.63
N TYR A 253 0.10 -0.92 -4.59
CA TYR A 253 0.67 -0.68 -5.93
C TYR A 253 1.32 0.70 -6.05
N ARG A 254 1.92 1.20 -4.97
CA ARG A 254 2.72 2.44 -5.03
C ARG A 254 3.96 2.25 -5.91
N SER A 255 4.39 3.32 -6.53
CA SER A 255 5.56 3.35 -7.41
C SER A 255 6.81 3.86 -6.70
N ILE A 256 7.93 3.79 -7.42
CA ILE A 256 9.27 4.10 -6.90
C ILE A 256 9.34 5.55 -6.39
N ALA A 257 8.82 6.50 -7.18
CA ALA A 257 8.81 7.92 -6.86
C ALA A 257 7.42 8.38 -6.38
N SER A 258 6.82 7.63 -5.44
CA SER A 258 5.44 7.82 -4.97
C SER A 258 5.10 9.18 -4.34
N GLU A 259 6.10 10.00 -3.98
CA GLU A 259 5.92 11.36 -3.45
C GLU A 259 6.49 12.44 -4.37
N ALA A 260 6.89 12.12 -5.60
CA ALA A 260 7.34 13.10 -6.58
C ALA A 260 6.19 14.01 -7.04
N ASN A 261 6.53 15.24 -7.40
CA ASN A 261 5.61 16.14 -8.10
C ASN A 261 5.60 15.80 -9.60
N LEU A 262 4.50 16.13 -10.27
CA LEU A 262 4.32 15.85 -11.70
C LEU A 262 4.06 17.11 -12.50
N VAL A 263 4.70 17.19 -13.66
CA VAL A 263 4.34 18.07 -14.76
C VAL A 263 3.91 17.17 -15.92
N LEU A 264 2.72 17.40 -16.47
CA LEU A 264 2.10 16.52 -17.45
C LEU A 264 1.92 17.26 -18.78
N LEU A 265 2.67 16.87 -19.81
CA LEU A 265 2.68 17.52 -21.12
C LEU A 265 2.12 16.56 -22.17
N ARG A 266 0.87 16.80 -22.57
CA ARG A 266 0.21 16.06 -23.64
C ARG A 266 0.74 16.54 -24.99
N VAL A 267 1.19 15.63 -25.86
CA VAL A 267 1.68 16.00 -27.21
C VAL A 267 0.82 15.47 -28.36
N THR A 268 -0.20 14.65 -28.08
CA THR A 268 -1.16 14.21 -29.10
C THR A 268 -2.09 15.34 -29.50
N GLY A 269 -2.02 15.73 -30.77
CA GLY A 269 -2.96 16.64 -31.41
C GLY A 269 -3.97 15.93 -32.33
N PRO A 270 -4.70 16.69 -33.16
CA PRO A 270 -5.67 16.17 -34.11
C PRO A 270 -5.10 15.18 -35.15
N HIS A 271 -3.80 15.28 -35.43
CA HIS A 271 -3.09 14.43 -36.41
C HIS A 271 -2.22 13.35 -35.75
N GLY A 272 -2.44 13.08 -34.46
CA GLY A 272 -1.61 12.16 -33.69
C GLY A 272 -0.44 12.86 -33.00
N ILE A 273 0.63 12.11 -32.76
CA ILE A 273 1.83 12.60 -32.09
C ILE A 273 2.83 13.05 -33.16
N GLU A 274 3.08 14.36 -33.22
CA GLU A 274 4.04 14.94 -34.14
C GLU A 274 5.34 15.27 -33.42
N THR A 275 6.48 15.00 -34.07
CA THR A 275 7.83 15.26 -33.51
C THR A 275 8.00 16.70 -33.04
N VAL A 276 7.39 17.66 -33.76
CA VAL A 276 7.41 19.08 -33.38
C VAL A 276 6.77 19.35 -32.01
N ASN A 277 5.74 18.61 -31.62
CA ASN A 277 5.09 18.77 -30.32
C ASN A 277 5.96 18.19 -29.21
N ILE A 278 6.69 17.10 -29.46
CA ILE A 278 7.66 16.56 -28.51
C ILE A 278 8.79 17.57 -28.27
N ILE A 279 9.35 18.15 -29.35
CA ILE A 279 10.40 19.19 -29.25
C ILE A 279 9.90 20.39 -28.44
N LYS A 280 8.71 20.93 -28.76
CA LYS A 280 8.10 22.04 -28.02
C LYS A 280 7.91 21.71 -26.53
N ALA A 281 7.54 20.47 -26.20
CA ALA A 281 7.37 20.03 -24.83
C ALA A 281 8.71 20.00 -24.08
N ILE A 282 9.79 19.52 -24.71
CA ILE A 282 11.15 19.54 -24.14
C ILE A 282 11.60 20.99 -23.89
N GLU A 283 11.45 21.87 -24.88
CA GLU A 283 11.79 23.29 -24.75
C GLU A 283 10.97 24.00 -23.67
N TRP A 284 9.69 23.61 -23.50
CA TRP A 284 8.86 24.10 -22.40
C TRP A 284 9.43 23.65 -21.05
N CYS A 285 9.81 22.38 -20.90
CA CYS A 285 10.44 21.88 -19.68
C CYS A 285 11.73 22.63 -19.34
N ILE A 286 12.59 22.89 -20.33
CA ILE A 286 13.84 23.64 -20.12
C ILE A 286 13.54 25.06 -19.61
N ARG A 287 12.61 25.76 -20.27
CA ARG A 287 12.25 27.14 -19.89
C ARG A 287 11.60 27.25 -18.52
N ASN A 288 10.83 26.25 -18.10
CA ASN A 288 10.08 26.26 -16.85
C ASN A 288 10.72 25.38 -15.75
N LYS A 289 11.96 24.94 -15.97
CA LYS A 289 12.69 24.04 -15.08
C LYS A 289 12.75 24.56 -13.65
N GLU A 290 13.14 25.83 -13.49
CA GLU A 290 13.33 26.44 -12.17
C GLU A 290 11.99 26.73 -11.48
N GLU A 291 10.97 27.14 -12.23
CA GLU A 291 9.62 27.43 -11.69
C GLU A 291 8.98 26.19 -11.07
N TYR A 292 9.06 25.04 -11.75
CA TYR A 292 8.44 23.79 -11.29
C TYR A 292 9.44 22.83 -10.64
N ASN A 293 10.70 23.22 -10.44
CA ASN A 293 11.79 22.35 -9.97
C ASN A 293 11.87 21.02 -10.75
N ILE A 294 11.81 21.09 -12.08
CA ILE A 294 11.89 19.92 -12.96
C ILE A 294 13.32 19.38 -12.91
N ARG A 295 13.47 18.13 -12.48
CA ARG A 295 14.79 17.47 -12.40
C ARG A 295 14.92 16.29 -13.36
N ILE A 296 13.79 15.67 -13.69
CA ILE A 296 13.72 14.45 -14.49
C ILE A 296 12.72 14.67 -15.63
N LEU A 297 13.09 14.24 -16.83
CA LEU A 297 12.22 14.24 -18.00
C LEU A 297 11.98 12.82 -18.50
N ASN A 298 10.71 12.40 -18.53
CA ASN A 298 10.32 11.13 -19.13
C ASN A 298 9.68 11.36 -20.50
N ILE A 299 10.28 10.77 -21.53
CA ILE A 299 9.77 10.78 -22.91
C ILE A 299 9.53 9.32 -23.32
N SER A 300 8.30 8.83 -23.13
CA SER A 300 7.92 7.46 -23.54
C SER A 300 7.31 7.47 -24.94
N LEU A 301 8.01 8.13 -25.86
CA LEU A 301 7.60 8.36 -27.24
C LEU A 301 8.84 8.23 -28.15
N GLY A 302 8.63 7.89 -29.42
CA GLY A 302 9.68 7.81 -30.42
C GLY A 302 9.22 8.38 -31.77
N GLY A 303 10.18 8.80 -32.60
CA GLY A 303 9.91 9.19 -33.97
C GLY A 303 9.84 7.99 -34.92
N ASP A 304 9.12 8.15 -36.04
CA ASP A 304 8.89 7.06 -37.01
C ASP A 304 10.10 6.74 -37.90
N LYS A 305 11.13 7.60 -37.92
CA LYS A 305 12.30 7.47 -38.80
C LYS A 305 13.59 7.50 -38.00
N ALA A 306 14.46 6.52 -38.24
CA ALA A 306 15.83 6.54 -37.75
C ALA A 306 16.65 7.60 -38.49
N SER A 307 17.40 8.40 -37.73
CA SER A 307 18.32 9.41 -38.23
C SER A 307 19.52 9.53 -37.29
N SER A 308 20.58 10.20 -37.73
CA SER A 308 21.71 10.50 -36.86
C SER A 308 21.30 11.51 -35.79
N TYR A 309 21.69 11.26 -34.53
CA TYR A 309 21.42 12.18 -33.42
C TYR A 309 22.02 13.58 -33.62
N LEU A 310 23.06 13.68 -34.46
CA LEU A 310 23.69 14.96 -34.83
C LEU A 310 22.78 15.84 -35.68
N GLU A 311 21.85 15.24 -36.43
CA GLU A 311 21.01 15.94 -37.41
C GLU A 311 19.52 15.92 -37.01
N ASN A 312 19.15 15.14 -36.00
CA ASN A 312 17.79 15.03 -35.51
C ASN A 312 17.47 16.14 -34.50
N ALA A 313 16.52 17.01 -34.84
CA ALA A 313 16.09 18.09 -33.97
C ALA A 313 15.51 17.62 -32.62
N LEU A 314 14.90 16.42 -32.57
CA LEU A 314 14.42 15.83 -31.32
C LEU A 314 15.58 15.44 -30.40
N ASP A 315 16.61 14.80 -30.97
CA ASP A 315 17.78 14.38 -30.22
C ASP A 315 18.56 15.62 -29.73
N GLN A 316 18.71 16.64 -30.55
CA GLN A 316 19.30 17.92 -30.15
C GLN A 316 18.51 18.60 -29.02
N ALA A 317 17.17 18.54 -29.05
CA ALA A 317 16.35 19.07 -27.96
C ALA A 317 16.55 18.28 -26.65
N ALA A 318 16.64 16.96 -26.73
CA ALA A 318 16.93 16.10 -25.58
C ALA A 318 18.33 16.39 -24.99
N GLU A 319 19.36 16.54 -25.84
CA GLU A 319 20.69 16.99 -25.42
C GLU A 319 20.66 18.37 -24.74
N GLY A 320 19.84 19.29 -25.27
CA GLY A 320 19.60 20.59 -24.65
C GLY A 320 19.02 20.47 -23.23
N ALA A 321 18.13 19.51 -22.98
CA ALA A 321 17.58 19.27 -21.65
C ALA A 321 18.64 18.73 -20.69
N VAL A 322 19.49 17.80 -21.16
CA VAL A 322 20.63 17.27 -20.38
C VAL A 322 21.60 18.40 -20.02
N GLN A 323 21.96 19.25 -20.98
CA GLN A 323 22.83 20.41 -20.74
C GLN A 323 22.21 21.43 -19.78
N ALA A 324 20.88 21.56 -19.76
CA ALA A 324 20.16 22.39 -18.79
C ALA A 324 20.08 21.77 -17.38
N GLY A 325 20.63 20.55 -17.20
CA GLY A 325 20.68 19.83 -15.92
C GLY A 325 19.37 19.12 -15.58
N ILE A 326 18.58 18.76 -16.59
CA ILE A 326 17.43 17.85 -16.48
C ILE A 326 17.93 16.46 -16.90
N THR A 327 17.64 15.43 -16.11
CA THR A 327 18.16 14.06 -16.35
C THR A 327 17.12 13.17 -17.02
#